data_AF-A0A529ZR68-F1
#
_entry.id   AF-A0A529ZR68-F1
#
_cell.length_a   1.000
_cell.length_b   1.000
_cell.length_c   1.000
_cell.angle_alpha   90.00
_cell.angle_beta   90.00
_cell.angle_gamma   90.00
#
_symmetry.space_group_name_H-M   'P 1'
#
loop_
_entity.id
_entity.type
_entity.pdbx_description
1 polymer ?
#
loop_
_entity_poly.entity_id
_entity_poly.type
_entity_poly.pdbx_seq_one_letter_code
_entity_poly.pdbx_strand_id
1 'polypeptide(L)'
;IIGNVWSNSEEDVIPAGDAAKGYTAITTQASGNTYPVVQEIVKTVYGAGKGNLEDKSRIGSVYHNLGIVNGILNVEAIRIAQEKFGHRTLTGDEVRWGFEHLKLDPAKVEALGAKDLFHSINVSWDNHEGEGYVTFQQWDGKKWNVVSDWIAPDWALLRPIIEKSAEAYAAEKGIKPRTAADAEAVAATN
;
A
#
# COMPACT_ATOMS: atom_id res chain seq x y z
N ILE A 1 -17.23 -17.87 4.59
CA ILE A 1 -17.27 -16.56 3.90
C ILE A 1 -15.88 -15.96 4.03
N ILE A 2 -15.37 -15.34 2.96
CA ILE A 2 -14.07 -14.65 2.94
C ILE A 2 -14.36 -13.18 2.66
N GLY A 3 -13.93 -12.28 3.55
CA GLY A 3 -13.99 -10.83 3.36
C GLY A 3 -13.00 -10.33 2.32
N ASN A 4 -13.37 -9.30 1.58
CA ASN A 4 -12.43 -8.54 0.76
C ASN A 4 -11.66 -7.51 1.62
N VAL A 5 -10.71 -6.81 1.03
CA VAL A 5 -9.86 -5.79 1.69
C VAL A 5 -10.62 -4.57 2.24
N TRP A 6 -11.88 -4.38 1.88
CA TRP A 6 -12.79 -3.33 2.36
C TRP A 6 -13.81 -3.86 3.39
N SER A 7 -13.59 -5.06 3.88
CA SER A 7 -14.40 -5.72 4.92
C SER A 7 -13.50 -6.43 5.93
N ASN A 8 -12.31 -5.89 6.15
CA ASN A 8 -11.25 -6.51 6.94
C ASN A 8 -10.84 -5.67 8.16
N SER A 9 -11.57 -4.60 8.47
CA SER A 9 -11.24 -3.71 9.58
C SER A 9 -11.83 -4.22 10.89
N GLU A 10 -11.26 -3.77 12.00
CA GLU A 10 -11.84 -3.97 13.33
C GLU A 10 -13.29 -3.44 13.40
N GLU A 11 -13.56 -2.31 12.73
CA GLU A 11 -14.86 -1.65 12.69
C GLU A 11 -15.95 -2.46 11.96
N ASP A 12 -15.56 -3.36 11.04
CA ASP A 12 -16.49 -4.25 10.34
C ASP A 12 -16.95 -5.43 11.22
N VAL A 13 -16.09 -5.87 12.15
CA VAL A 13 -16.29 -7.11 12.92
C VAL A 13 -16.70 -6.87 14.37
N ILE A 14 -16.29 -5.76 14.98
CA ILE A 14 -16.64 -5.42 16.37
C ILE A 14 -18.16 -5.38 16.58
N PRO A 15 -18.97 -4.73 15.72
CA PRO A 15 -20.42 -4.65 15.92
C PRO A 15 -21.13 -6.01 15.86
N ALA A 16 -20.55 -6.99 15.17
CA ALA A 16 -21.08 -8.35 15.07
C ALA A 16 -20.75 -9.23 16.31
N GLY A 17 -19.87 -8.75 17.20
CA GLY A 17 -19.53 -9.41 18.46
C GLY A 17 -19.04 -10.85 18.26
N ASP A 18 -19.54 -11.77 19.10
CA ASP A 18 -19.13 -13.18 19.09
C ASP A 18 -19.43 -13.91 17.78
N ALA A 19 -20.40 -13.44 16.99
CA ALA A 19 -20.74 -14.03 15.69
C ALA A 19 -19.64 -13.82 14.64
N ALA A 20 -18.74 -12.86 14.83
CA ALA A 20 -17.62 -12.62 13.93
C ALA A 20 -16.39 -13.51 14.21
N LYS A 21 -16.35 -14.27 15.31
CA LYS A 21 -15.21 -15.15 15.62
C LYS A 21 -15.02 -16.18 14.50
N GLY A 22 -13.79 -16.29 13.99
CA GLY A 22 -13.45 -17.14 12.85
C GLY A 22 -13.69 -16.51 11.48
N TYR A 23 -14.24 -15.29 11.42
CA TYR A 23 -14.36 -14.55 10.15
C TYR A 23 -12.97 -14.30 9.57
N THR A 24 -12.80 -14.63 8.30
CA THR A 24 -11.53 -14.53 7.59
C THR A 24 -11.65 -13.51 6.47
N ALA A 25 -10.67 -12.62 6.34
CA ALA A 25 -10.65 -11.58 5.33
C ALA A 25 -9.27 -11.45 4.68
N ILE A 26 -9.26 -11.00 3.43
CA ILE A 26 -8.05 -10.62 2.71
C ILE A 26 -7.49 -9.33 3.33
N THR A 27 -6.17 -9.23 3.45
CA THR A 27 -5.49 -7.98 3.77
C THR A 27 -4.22 -7.78 2.95
N THR A 28 -3.95 -6.53 2.60
CA THR A 28 -2.71 -6.05 1.99
C THR A 28 -1.77 -5.43 3.04
N GLN A 29 -2.31 -5.10 4.21
CA GLN A 29 -1.54 -4.63 5.36
C GLN A 29 -2.11 -5.18 6.67
N ALA A 30 -1.30 -5.90 7.43
CA ALA A 30 -1.76 -6.55 8.64
C ALA A 30 -2.09 -5.55 9.76
N SER A 31 -3.08 -5.89 10.59
CA SER A 31 -3.33 -5.19 11.86
C SER A 31 -2.24 -5.55 12.88
N GLY A 32 -2.06 -4.66 13.86
CA GLY A 32 -1.12 -4.81 14.94
C GLY A 32 -0.27 -3.56 15.10
N ASN A 33 0.24 -3.37 16.32
CA ASN A 33 1.10 -2.24 16.64
C ASN A 33 2.56 -2.65 16.90
N THR A 34 2.92 -3.92 16.74
CA THR A 34 4.26 -4.44 17.08
C THR A 34 5.34 -4.06 16.08
N TYR A 35 4.97 -3.50 14.93
CA TYR A 35 5.89 -3.09 13.87
C TYR A 35 6.79 -1.92 14.32
N PRO A 36 8.11 -1.97 14.07
CA PRO A 36 9.03 -0.90 14.46
C PRO A 36 8.60 0.49 13.99
N VAL A 37 8.10 0.63 12.76
CA VAL A 37 7.60 1.91 12.24
C VAL A 37 6.39 2.44 13.03
N VAL A 38 5.47 1.56 13.44
CA VAL A 38 4.32 1.94 14.25
C VAL A 38 4.78 2.37 15.64
N GLN A 39 5.71 1.64 16.25
CA GLN A 39 6.28 1.98 17.55
C GLN A 39 7.05 3.32 17.53
N GLU A 40 7.77 3.60 16.44
CA GLU A 40 8.43 4.89 16.25
C GLU A 40 7.42 6.04 16.13
N ILE A 41 6.34 5.86 15.36
CA ILE A 41 5.25 6.84 15.27
C ILE A 41 4.61 7.08 16.64
N VAL A 42 4.34 6.02 17.42
CA VAL A 42 3.82 6.13 18.78
C VAL A 42 4.77 6.95 19.65
N LYS A 43 6.06 6.63 19.65
CA LYS A 43 7.07 7.33 20.45
C LYS A 43 7.21 8.81 20.06
N THR A 44 7.30 9.09 18.77
CA THR A 44 7.69 10.42 18.25
C THR A 44 6.50 11.36 18.09
N VAL A 45 5.39 10.88 17.53
CA VAL A 45 4.22 11.70 17.20
C VAL A 45 3.24 11.70 18.38
N TYR A 46 2.77 10.52 18.77
CA TYR A 46 1.80 10.41 19.86
C TYR A 46 2.41 10.75 21.23
N GLY A 47 3.68 10.36 21.46
CA GLY A 47 4.43 10.71 22.67
C GLY A 47 4.68 12.20 22.83
N ALA A 48 4.73 12.96 21.72
CA ALA A 48 4.80 14.41 21.73
C ALA A 48 3.43 15.11 21.78
N GLY A 49 2.33 14.36 21.92
CA GLY A 49 0.97 14.91 21.92
C GLY A 49 0.50 15.44 20.57
N LYS A 50 1.16 15.05 19.46
CA LYS A 50 0.85 15.48 18.09
C LYS A 50 0.12 14.43 17.27
N GLY A 51 -0.32 13.34 17.92
CA GLY A 51 -1.15 12.32 17.28
C GLY A 51 -2.56 12.83 17.00
N ASN A 52 -3.15 12.37 15.91
CA ASN A 52 -4.47 12.81 15.44
C ASN A 52 -5.62 11.87 15.84
N LEU A 53 -5.35 10.68 16.38
CA LEU A 53 -6.39 9.80 16.90
C LEU A 53 -6.86 10.23 18.29
N GLU A 54 -8.15 10.53 18.40
CA GLU A 54 -8.82 10.74 19.69
C GLU A 54 -8.82 9.44 20.52
N ASP A 55 -9.21 8.32 19.90
CA ASP A 55 -9.14 7.00 20.49
C ASP A 55 -7.80 6.32 20.14
N LYS A 56 -6.89 6.33 21.11
CA LYS A 56 -5.56 5.71 20.97
C LYS A 56 -5.61 4.18 20.89
N SER A 57 -6.73 3.53 21.21
CA SER A 57 -6.87 2.08 21.04
C SER A 57 -6.84 1.64 19.57
N ARG A 58 -7.10 2.57 18.64
CA ARG A 58 -7.06 2.35 17.19
C ARG A 58 -5.66 2.41 16.59
N ILE A 59 -4.63 2.73 17.38
CA ILE A 59 -3.25 2.69 16.91
C ILE A 59 -2.87 1.25 16.57
N GLY A 60 -2.51 1.03 15.30
CA GLY A 60 -2.19 -0.28 14.77
C GLY A 60 -3.39 -1.03 14.20
N SER A 61 -4.60 -0.44 14.20
CA SER A 61 -5.74 -1.02 13.47
C SER A 61 -5.43 -1.15 11.97
N VAL A 62 -6.21 -1.94 11.24
CA VAL A 62 -6.02 -2.08 9.79
C VAL A 62 -6.02 -0.73 9.08
N TYR A 63 -6.93 0.19 9.45
CA TYR A 63 -6.97 1.53 8.86
C TYR A 63 -5.82 2.43 9.27
N HIS A 64 -5.34 2.34 10.51
CA HIS A 64 -4.15 3.08 10.92
C HIS A 64 -2.92 2.61 10.14
N ASN A 65 -2.76 1.30 10.00
CA ASN A 65 -1.66 0.68 9.28
C ASN A 65 -1.74 0.94 7.77
N LEU A 66 -2.94 0.99 7.19
CA LEU A 66 -3.14 1.43 5.80
C LEU A 66 -2.63 2.86 5.57
N GLY A 67 -2.91 3.77 6.52
CA GLY A 67 -2.37 5.13 6.48
C GLY A 67 -0.84 5.17 6.52
N ILE A 68 -0.22 4.32 7.34
CA ILE A 68 1.25 4.21 7.45
C ILE A 68 1.85 3.69 6.14
N VAL A 69 1.30 2.61 5.58
CA VAL A 69 1.77 2.05 4.30
C VAL A 69 1.64 3.09 3.20
N ASN A 70 0.50 3.80 3.11
CA ASN A 70 0.35 4.90 2.16
C ASN A 70 1.39 6.02 2.36
N GLY A 71 1.70 6.36 3.61
CA GLY A 71 2.78 7.30 3.94
C GLY A 71 4.15 6.84 3.43
N ILE A 72 4.49 5.57 3.64
CA ILE A 72 5.72 4.95 3.14
C ILE A 72 5.81 5.06 1.62
N LEU A 73 4.73 4.68 0.90
CA LEU A 73 4.70 4.72 -0.57
C LEU A 73 4.97 6.12 -1.11
N ASN A 74 4.27 7.13 -0.58
CA ASN A 74 4.42 8.51 -1.02
C ASN A 74 5.81 9.07 -0.71
N VAL A 75 6.33 8.84 0.49
CA VAL A 75 7.64 9.37 0.89
C VAL A 75 8.77 8.72 0.09
N GLU A 76 8.71 7.40 -0.14
CA GLU A 76 9.76 6.72 -0.89
C GLU A 76 9.71 7.03 -2.39
N ALA A 77 8.53 7.21 -2.98
CA ALA A 77 8.40 7.70 -4.36
C ALA A 77 9.01 9.09 -4.52
N ILE A 78 8.70 10.01 -3.60
CA ILE A 78 9.30 11.36 -3.58
C ILE A 78 10.82 11.28 -3.39
N ARG A 79 11.30 10.45 -2.46
CA ARG A 79 12.75 10.26 -2.23
C ARG A 79 13.45 9.81 -3.51
N ILE A 80 12.92 8.80 -4.19
CA ILE A 80 13.47 8.29 -5.45
C ILE A 80 13.51 9.38 -6.53
N ALA A 81 12.45 10.17 -6.66
CA ALA A 81 12.42 11.28 -7.59
C ALA A 81 13.40 12.40 -7.20
N GLN A 82 13.58 12.70 -5.91
CA GLN A 82 14.54 13.70 -5.43
C GLN A 82 15.98 13.29 -5.72
N GLU A 83 16.32 11.99 -5.67
CA GLU A 83 17.64 11.51 -6.08
C GLU A 83 17.91 11.72 -7.58
N LYS A 84 16.87 11.74 -8.43
CA LYS A 84 17.01 12.01 -9.88
C LYS A 84 16.97 13.50 -10.23
N PHE A 85 16.03 14.24 -9.65
CA PHE A 85 15.70 15.62 -10.06
C PHE A 85 16.21 16.70 -9.09
N GLY A 86 16.81 16.29 -7.98
CA GLY A 86 17.39 17.15 -6.95
C GLY A 86 16.52 17.28 -5.69
N HIS A 87 17.17 17.58 -4.57
CA HIS A 87 16.54 17.75 -3.25
C HIS A 87 15.82 19.10 -3.13
N ARG A 88 14.75 19.26 -3.90
CA ARG A 88 13.85 20.42 -3.91
C ARG A 88 12.39 19.97 -3.95
N THR A 89 11.47 20.93 -3.97
CA THR A 89 10.09 20.68 -4.34
C THR A 89 10.04 20.13 -5.76
N LEU A 90 9.31 19.02 -5.93
CA LEU A 90 9.15 18.33 -7.20
C LEU A 90 7.82 18.68 -7.86
N THR A 91 7.76 18.57 -9.18
CA THR A 91 6.51 18.67 -9.94
C THR A 91 5.72 17.36 -9.91
N GLY A 92 4.45 17.39 -10.33
CA GLY A 92 3.63 16.19 -10.41
C GLY A 92 4.22 15.12 -11.31
N ASP A 93 4.85 15.49 -12.43
CA ASP A 93 5.49 14.54 -13.35
C ASP A 93 6.77 13.94 -12.78
N GLU A 94 7.54 14.70 -12.01
CA GLU A 94 8.71 14.20 -11.28
C GLU A 94 8.29 13.20 -10.19
N VAL A 95 7.21 13.50 -9.45
CA VAL A 95 6.65 12.58 -8.44
C VAL A 95 6.06 11.33 -9.10
N ARG A 96 5.34 11.46 -10.22
CA ARG A 96 4.88 10.33 -11.04
C ARG A 96 6.04 9.43 -11.43
N TRP A 97 7.14 10.01 -11.93
CA TRP A 97 8.34 9.25 -12.28
C TRP A 97 8.90 8.50 -11.06
N GLY A 98 8.90 9.13 -9.88
CA GLY A 98 9.28 8.49 -8.62
C GLY A 98 8.42 7.27 -8.27
N PHE A 99 7.09 7.37 -8.44
CA PHE A 99 6.19 6.22 -8.28
C PHE A 99 6.48 5.14 -9.31
N GLU A 100 6.67 5.49 -10.58
CA GLU A 100 7.01 4.57 -11.67
C GLU A 100 8.41 3.92 -11.52
N HIS A 101 9.17 4.31 -10.49
CA HIS A 101 10.47 3.75 -10.11
C HIS A 101 10.47 3.22 -8.67
N LEU A 102 9.30 3.16 -8.02
CA LEU A 102 9.19 2.74 -6.64
C LEU A 102 9.63 1.28 -6.51
N LYS A 103 10.60 1.04 -5.63
CA LYS A 103 11.12 -0.30 -5.36
C LYS A 103 11.15 -0.59 -3.87
N LEU A 104 10.08 -1.21 -3.38
CA LEU A 104 9.97 -1.67 -2.00
C LEU A 104 10.01 -3.20 -1.98
N ASP A 105 11.20 -3.77 -2.10
CA ASP A 105 11.43 -5.19 -1.86
C ASP A 105 11.38 -5.51 -0.34
N PRO A 106 11.28 -6.79 0.07
CA PRO A 106 11.19 -7.15 1.47
C PRO A 106 12.34 -6.63 2.35
N ALA A 107 13.55 -6.49 1.81
CA ALA A 107 14.70 -5.97 2.55
C ALA A 107 14.55 -4.46 2.81
N LYS A 108 14.07 -3.71 1.82
CA LYS A 108 13.75 -2.28 1.95
C LYS A 108 12.57 -2.07 2.90
N VAL A 109 11.54 -2.90 2.82
CA VAL A 109 10.38 -2.88 3.75
C VAL A 109 10.83 -3.14 5.20
N GLU A 110 11.73 -4.11 5.41
CA GLU A 110 12.32 -4.37 6.72
C GLU A 110 13.16 -3.21 7.22
N ALA A 111 13.99 -2.60 6.36
CA ALA A 111 14.79 -1.42 6.71
C ALA A 111 13.95 -0.20 7.08
N LEU A 112 12.72 -0.10 6.56
CA LEU A 112 11.73 0.91 6.93
C LEU A 112 10.97 0.57 8.23
N GLY A 113 11.27 -0.56 8.87
CA GLY A 113 10.60 -1.00 10.09
C GLY A 113 9.19 -1.54 9.85
N ALA A 114 8.87 -1.94 8.61
CA ALA A 114 7.55 -2.38 8.17
C ALA A 114 7.52 -3.88 7.79
N LYS A 115 8.49 -4.66 8.25
CA LYS A 115 8.51 -6.12 8.06
C LYS A 115 7.20 -6.74 8.55
N ASP A 116 6.61 -7.61 7.74
CA ASP A 116 5.32 -8.28 7.98
C ASP A 116 4.10 -7.35 8.11
N LEU A 117 4.28 -6.02 7.96
CA LEU A 117 3.18 -5.06 7.86
C LEU A 117 2.56 -5.15 6.48
N PHE A 118 3.39 -5.14 5.43
CA PHE A 118 3.04 -5.44 4.04
C PHE A 118 4.21 -6.20 3.38
N HIS A 119 3.98 -6.80 2.21
CA HIS A 119 5.00 -7.66 1.57
C HIS A 119 6.05 -6.89 0.77
N SER A 120 5.66 -6.43 -0.43
CA SER A 120 6.49 -5.69 -1.36
C SER A 120 5.58 -4.91 -2.31
N ILE A 121 6.06 -3.76 -2.77
CA ILE A 121 5.38 -2.93 -3.77
C ILE A 121 6.45 -2.35 -4.70
N ASN A 122 6.55 -2.93 -5.90
CA ASN A 122 7.46 -2.49 -6.95
C ASN A 122 6.65 -1.99 -8.15
N VAL A 123 6.64 -0.69 -8.38
CA VAL A 123 5.84 -0.06 -9.43
C VAL A 123 6.72 0.29 -10.63
N SER A 124 6.14 0.20 -11.82
CA SER A 124 6.77 0.54 -13.10
C SER A 124 5.80 1.29 -14.00
N TRP A 125 6.30 1.90 -15.08
CA TRP A 125 5.47 2.69 -16.01
C TRP A 125 4.32 1.92 -16.66
N ASP A 126 4.43 0.60 -16.78
CA ASP A 126 3.45 -0.32 -17.35
C ASP A 126 2.80 -1.26 -16.32
N ASN A 127 3.12 -1.08 -15.04
CA ASN A 127 2.44 -1.73 -13.92
C ASN A 127 2.39 -0.77 -12.70
N HIS A 128 1.25 -0.10 -12.55
CA HIS A 128 0.96 0.85 -11.46
C HIS A 128 0.43 0.20 -10.17
N GLU A 129 0.24 -1.12 -10.14
CA GLU A 129 -0.16 -1.87 -8.93
C GLU A 129 1.05 -2.43 -8.18
N GLY A 130 2.04 -2.93 -8.94
CA GLY A 130 3.13 -3.72 -8.43
C GLY A 130 2.82 -5.21 -8.48
N GLU A 131 3.29 -6.00 -7.51
CA GLU A 131 3.16 -7.46 -7.56
C GLU A 131 1.81 -7.98 -7.06
N GLY A 132 1.05 -7.17 -6.32
CA GLY A 132 -0.33 -7.48 -5.91
C GLY A 132 -0.48 -8.55 -4.83
N TYR A 133 0.56 -8.79 -4.01
CA TYR A 133 0.50 -9.79 -2.94
C TYR A 133 -0.56 -9.46 -1.89
N VAL A 134 -1.29 -10.50 -1.47
CA VAL A 134 -2.24 -10.42 -0.37
C VAL A 134 -1.98 -11.53 0.64
N THR A 135 -2.45 -11.36 1.88
CA THR A 135 -2.50 -12.44 2.88
C THR A 135 -3.89 -12.50 3.51
N PHE A 136 -4.18 -13.57 4.24
CA PHE A 136 -5.44 -13.74 4.95
C PHE A 136 -5.24 -13.57 6.45
N GLN A 137 -6.20 -12.87 7.07
CA GLN A 137 -6.28 -12.72 8.51
C GLN A 137 -7.63 -13.23 9.03
N GLN A 138 -7.64 -13.79 10.24
CA GLN A 138 -8.82 -14.30 10.91
C GLN A 138 -9.06 -13.57 12.24
N TRP A 139 -10.31 -13.18 12.47
CA TRP A 139 -10.75 -12.52 13.69
C TRP A 139 -10.97 -13.53 14.81
N ASP A 140 -10.30 -13.37 15.96
CA ASP A 140 -10.46 -14.25 17.12
C ASP A 140 -11.52 -13.77 18.13
N GLY A 141 -12.21 -12.66 17.82
CA GLY A 141 -13.12 -11.97 18.73
C GLY A 141 -12.52 -10.74 19.40
N LYS A 142 -11.19 -10.55 19.29
CA LYS A 142 -10.46 -9.43 19.92
C LYS A 142 -9.44 -8.79 18.99
N LYS A 143 -8.77 -9.58 18.15
CA LYS A 143 -7.76 -9.10 17.20
C LYS A 143 -7.77 -9.94 15.92
N TRP A 144 -7.17 -9.37 14.88
CA TRP A 144 -6.82 -10.09 13.68
C TRP A 144 -5.53 -10.89 13.88
N ASN A 145 -5.50 -12.11 13.36
CA ASN A 145 -4.30 -12.93 13.29
C ASN A 145 -4.06 -13.31 11.83
N VAL A 146 -2.85 -13.10 11.31
CA VAL A 146 -2.49 -13.57 9.97
C VAL A 146 -2.45 -15.10 9.98
N VAL A 147 -3.13 -15.73 9.03
CA VAL A 147 -3.35 -17.19 8.98
C VAL A 147 -2.91 -17.83 7.66
N SER A 148 -2.23 -17.07 6.79
CA SER A 148 -1.63 -17.60 5.56
C SER A 148 -0.29 -16.95 5.26
N ASP A 149 0.47 -17.59 4.38
CA ASP A 149 1.56 -16.94 3.67
C ASP A 149 1.02 -15.84 2.75
N TRP A 150 1.93 -15.03 2.19
CA TRP A 150 1.62 -14.09 1.13
C TRP A 150 1.34 -14.84 -0.17
N ILE A 151 0.28 -14.43 -0.86
CA ILE A 151 -0.24 -15.08 -2.06
C ILE A 151 -0.19 -14.08 -3.20
N ALA A 152 0.51 -14.45 -4.27
CA ALA A 152 0.56 -13.68 -5.51
C ALA A 152 -0.75 -13.86 -6.31
N PRO A 153 -1.20 -12.84 -7.04
CA PRO A 153 -2.27 -12.99 -8.01
C PRO A 153 -1.76 -13.73 -9.26
N ASP A 154 -2.67 -14.36 -10.00
CA ASP A 154 -2.34 -14.98 -11.29
C ASP A 154 -2.21 -13.90 -12.37
N TRP A 155 -1.05 -13.28 -12.46
CA TRP A 155 -0.76 -12.23 -13.43
C TRP A 155 -0.89 -12.70 -14.88
N ALA A 156 -0.56 -13.96 -15.18
CA ALA A 156 -0.69 -14.49 -16.53
C ALA A 156 -2.16 -14.53 -16.98
N LEU A 157 -3.07 -14.86 -16.06
CA LEU A 157 -4.50 -14.82 -16.30
C LEU A 157 -5.07 -13.40 -16.32
N LEU A 158 -4.62 -12.54 -15.40
CA LEU A 158 -5.21 -11.20 -15.20
C LEU A 158 -4.70 -10.15 -16.18
N ARG A 159 -3.41 -10.20 -16.58
CA ARG A 159 -2.79 -9.15 -17.41
C ARG A 159 -3.52 -8.93 -18.74
N PRO A 160 -3.94 -9.97 -19.50
CA PRO A 160 -4.70 -9.76 -20.74
C PRO A 160 -6.05 -9.06 -20.52
N ILE A 161 -6.69 -9.27 -19.36
CA ILE A 161 -7.98 -8.63 -19.02
C ILE A 161 -7.74 -7.14 -18.72
N ILE A 162 -6.68 -6.83 -17.97
CA ILE A 162 -6.28 -5.46 -17.62
C ILE A 162 -5.92 -4.67 -18.88
N GLU A 163 -5.05 -5.22 -19.72
CA GLU A 163 -4.60 -4.56 -20.96
C GLU A 163 -5.76 -4.30 -21.90
N LYS A 164 -6.64 -5.30 -22.12
CA LYS A 164 -7.84 -5.14 -22.94
C LYS A 164 -8.74 -4.00 -22.44
N SER A 165 -8.94 -3.90 -21.13
CA SER A 165 -9.75 -2.84 -20.53
C SER A 165 -9.08 -1.46 -20.70
N ALA A 166 -7.77 -1.37 -20.47
CA ALA A 166 -7.02 -0.13 -20.61
C ALA A 166 -6.96 0.37 -22.06
N GLU A 167 -6.75 -0.52 -23.03
CA GLU A 167 -6.75 -0.22 -24.46
C GLU A 167 -8.12 0.25 -24.94
N ALA A 168 -9.19 -0.41 -24.49
CA ALA A 168 -10.56 0.01 -24.83
C ALA A 168 -10.86 1.42 -24.31
N TYR A 169 -10.47 1.72 -23.06
CA TYR A 169 -10.61 3.06 -22.49
C TYR A 169 -9.77 4.10 -23.25
N ALA A 170 -8.52 3.76 -23.60
CA ALA A 170 -7.65 4.66 -24.36
C ALA A 170 -8.24 4.99 -25.73
N ALA A 171 -8.79 3.99 -26.44
CA ALA A 171 -9.46 4.19 -27.72
C ALA A 171 -10.72 5.06 -27.59
N GLU A 172 -11.56 4.80 -26.58
CA GLU A 172 -12.77 5.60 -26.31
C GLU A 172 -12.46 7.07 -26.04
N LYS A 173 -11.38 7.33 -25.29
CA LYS A 173 -10.99 8.69 -24.90
C LYS A 173 -10.02 9.37 -25.86
N GLY A 174 -9.61 8.69 -26.95
CA GLY A 174 -8.59 9.20 -27.88
C GLY A 174 -7.23 9.41 -27.21
N ILE A 175 -6.91 8.63 -26.18
CA ILE A 175 -5.63 8.68 -25.46
C ILE A 175 -4.64 7.80 -26.21
N LYS A 176 -3.46 8.35 -26.53
CA LYS A 176 -2.33 7.55 -27.03
C LYS A 176 -1.62 6.89 -25.83
N PRO A 177 -1.56 5.55 -25.74
CA PRO A 177 -0.77 4.88 -24.70
C PRO A 177 0.69 5.31 -24.76
N ARG A 178 1.28 5.54 -23.58
CA ARG A 178 2.70 5.89 -23.46
C ARG A 178 3.59 4.70 -23.76
N THR A 179 4.79 4.98 -24.25
CA THR A 179 5.91 4.05 -24.32
C THR A 179 6.79 4.17 -23.07
N ALA A 180 7.72 3.22 -22.88
CA ALA A 180 8.77 3.35 -21.88
C ALA A 180 9.59 4.64 -22.04
N ALA A 181 9.85 5.06 -23.29
CA ALA A 181 10.57 6.30 -23.57
C ALA A 181 9.77 7.54 -23.13
N ASP A 182 8.45 7.54 -23.34
CA ASP A 182 7.58 8.64 -22.88
C ASP A 182 7.53 8.71 -21.33
N ALA A 183 7.61 7.56 -20.65
CA ALA A 183 7.64 7.50 -19.19
C ALA A 183 8.94 8.10 -18.61
N GLU A 184 10.09 7.83 -19.26
CA GLU A 184 11.38 8.40 -18.88
C GLU A 184 11.53 9.88 -19.21
N ALA A 185 10.84 10.34 -20.26
CA ALA A 185 10.82 11.73 -20.65
C ALA A 185 9.96 12.56 -19.68
N VAL A 186 10.46 12.80 -18.47
CA VAL A 186 9.94 13.86 -17.61
C VAL A 186 10.35 15.18 -18.25
N ALA A 187 9.38 15.87 -18.88
CA ALA A 187 9.64 17.19 -19.42
C ALA A 187 10.13 18.08 -18.27
N ALA A 188 11.30 18.71 -18.44
CA ALA A 188 11.69 19.80 -17.57
C ALA A 188 10.64 20.90 -17.73
N THR A 189 9.69 20.96 -16.80
CA THR A 189 8.80 22.10 -16.68
C THR A 189 9.65 23.27 -16.22
N ASN A 190 9.93 24.19 -17.16
CA ASN A 190 10.49 25.51 -16.88
C ASN A 190 9.62 26.30 -15.90
#